data_AF-A0A925I3Y8-F1
#
_entry.id   AF-A0A925I3Y8-F1
#
_cell.length_a   1.000
_cell.length_b   1.000
_cell.length_c   1.000
_cell.angle_alpha   90.00
_cell.angle_beta   90.00
_cell.angle_gamma   90.00
#
_symmetry.space_group_name_H-M   'P 1'
#
loop_
_entity.id
_entity.type
_entity.pdbx_description
1 polymer ?
#
loop_
_entity_poly.entity_id
_entity_poly.type
_entity_poly.pdbx_seq_one_letter_code
_entity_poly.pdbx_strand_id
1 'polypeptide(L)'
;FILMIGEGAGLLWFAKADGVAFAVIAMLVFGLFTHMACGATYALTPFIDPKAMGGVAGIIGAGGNVGAVAAGFLMKGTGNIEQTLTILSALVMLSALCAIAVRFSLAADDEPALAAA
;
A
#
# COMPACT_ATOMS: atom_id res chain seq x y z
N PHE A 1 8.19 3.54 1.47
CA PHE A 1 7.51 4.85 1.60
C PHE A 1 7.60 5.67 0.31
N ILE A 2 8.79 6.01 -0.23
CA ILE A 2 8.90 6.78 -1.51
C ILE A 2 8.10 6.14 -2.64
N LEU A 3 8.15 4.81 -2.77
CA LEU A 3 7.40 4.08 -3.80
C LEU A 3 5.88 4.24 -3.65
N MET A 4 5.34 4.23 -2.43
CA MET A 4 3.90 4.44 -2.19
C MET A 4 3.48 5.90 -2.45
N ILE A 5 4.37 6.87 -2.19
CA ILE A 5 4.14 8.26 -2.59
C ILE A 5 4.11 8.39 -4.11
N GLY A 6 5.03 7.72 -4.81
CA GLY A 6 5.07 7.68 -6.27
C GLY A 6 3.83 7.03 -6.89
N GLU A 7 3.35 5.94 -6.30
CA GLU A 7 2.08 5.30 -6.66
C GLU A 7 0.89 6.26 -6.49
N GLY A 8 0.75 6.88 -5.31
CA GLY A 8 -0.34 7.83 -5.04
C GLY A 8 -0.33 9.02 -6.00
N ALA A 9 0.85 9.56 -6.30
CA ALA A 9 1.02 10.64 -7.27
C ALA A 9 0.66 10.20 -8.71
N GLY A 10 1.06 8.99 -9.12
CA GLY A 10 0.71 8.44 -10.43
C GLY A 10 -0.79 8.21 -10.59
N LEU A 11 -1.46 7.74 -9.54
CA LEU A 11 -2.91 7.54 -9.54
C LEU A 11 -3.68 8.87 -9.57
N LEU A 12 -3.19 9.87 -8.83
CA LEU A 12 -3.74 11.23 -8.85
C LEU A 12 -3.58 11.87 -10.24
N TRP A 13 -2.42 11.67 -10.87
CA TRP A 13 -2.18 12.12 -12.25
C TRP A 13 -3.17 11.46 -13.21
N PHE A 14 -3.35 10.15 -13.11
CA PHE A 14 -4.30 9.42 -13.95
C PHE A 14 -5.74 9.92 -13.76
N ALA A 15 -6.14 10.24 -12.52
CA ALA A 15 -7.47 10.78 -12.23
C ALA A 15 -7.75 12.10 -12.96
N LYS A 16 -6.72 12.91 -13.24
CA LYS A 16 -6.81 14.23 -13.91
C LYS A 16 -6.28 14.24 -15.35
N ALA A 17 -6.03 13.07 -15.95
CA ALA A 17 -5.40 13.00 -17.26
C ALA A 17 -6.37 13.39 -18.38
N ASP A 18 -6.09 14.50 -19.07
CA ASP A 18 -6.79 14.90 -20.28
C ASP A 18 -6.17 14.17 -21.49
N GLY A 19 -6.82 13.10 -21.92
CA GLY A 19 -6.48 12.36 -23.14
C GLY A 19 -5.80 11.01 -22.91
N VAL A 20 -6.01 10.11 -23.87
CA VAL A 20 -5.64 8.69 -23.78
C VAL A 20 -4.12 8.49 -23.62
N ALA A 21 -3.31 9.27 -24.33
CA ALA A 21 -1.85 9.15 -24.27
C ALA A 21 -1.29 9.44 -22.87
N PHE A 22 -1.73 10.52 -22.23
CA PHE A 22 -1.33 10.86 -20.87
C PHE A 22 -1.88 9.86 -19.85
N ALA A 23 -3.11 9.38 -20.05
CA ALA A 23 -3.71 8.35 -19.21
C ALA A 23 -2.90 7.04 -19.22
N VAL A 24 -2.45 6.58 -20.39
CA VAL A 24 -1.62 5.37 -20.52
C VAL A 24 -0.28 5.55 -19.81
N ILE A 25 0.40 6.69 -20.02
CA ILE A 25 1.68 6.96 -19.35
C ILE A 25 1.51 6.99 -17.84
N ALA A 26 0.47 7.67 -17.33
CA ALA A 26 0.18 7.73 -15.90
C ALA A 26 -0.12 6.34 -15.31
N MET A 27 -0.86 5.49 -16.02
CA MET A 27 -1.13 4.11 -15.60
C MET A 27 0.10 3.21 -15.60
N LEU A 28 1.01 3.39 -16.56
CA LEU A 28 2.28 2.66 -16.56
C LEU A 28 3.16 3.04 -15.37
N VAL A 29 3.24 4.33 -15.08
CA VAL A 29 3.97 4.86 -13.92
C VAL A 29 3.35 4.34 -12.63
N PHE A 30 2.04 4.49 -12.47
CA PHE A 30 1.27 3.96 -11.34
C PHE A 30 1.54 2.47 -11.14
N GLY A 31 1.34 1.64 -12.18
CA GLY A 31 1.54 0.20 -12.10
C GLY A 31 2.96 -0.21 -11.72
N LEU A 32 3.98 0.45 -12.28
CA LEU A 32 5.38 0.19 -11.93
C LEU A 32 5.64 0.43 -10.43
N PHE A 33 5.19 1.59 -9.93
CA PHE A 33 5.36 1.94 -8.52
C PHE A 33 4.56 1.03 -7.59
N THR A 34 3.31 0.69 -7.93
CA THR A 34 2.49 -0.26 -7.15
C THR A 34 3.16 -1.62 -7.06
N HIS A 35 3.64 -2.19 -8.17
CA HIS A 35 4.34 -3.48 -8.16
C HIS A 35 5.60 -3.45 -7.28
N MET A 36 6.40 -2.39 -7.38
CA MET A 36 7.59 -2.23 -6.54
C MET A 36 7.23 -2.02 -5.06
N ALA A 37 6.20 -1.23 -4.75
CA ALA A 37 5.74 -0.97 -3.40
C ALA A 37 5.21 -2.24 -2.72
N CYS A 38 4.34 -2.98 -3.42
CA CYS A 38 3.83 -4.27 -2.95
C CYS A 38 4.97 -5.29 -2.78
N GLY A 39 5.89 -5.39 -3.73
CA GLY A 39 7.05 -6.27 -3.62
C GLY A 39 7.90 -5.95 -2.38
N ALA A 40 8.13 -4.66 -2.11
CA ALA A 40 8.88 -4.21 -0.94
C ALA A 40 8.13 -4.50 0.38
N THR A 41 6.80 -4.36 0.45
CA THR A 41 6.04 -4.64 1.68
C THR A 41 5.91 -6.14 1.96
N TYR A 42 5.73 -6.98 0.93
CA TYR A 42 5.74 -8.43 1.10
C TYR A 42 7.13 -8.97 1.47
N ALA A 43 8.20 -8.33 1.00
CA ALA A 43 9.56 -8.68 1.42
C ALA A 43 9.82 -8.41 2.92
N LEU A 44 9.06 -7.50 3.55
CA LEU A 44 9.16 -7.23 4.99
C LEU A 44 8.40 -8.24 5.84
N THR A 45 7.38 -8.92 5.29
CA THR A 45 6.57 -9.91 6.02
C THR A 45 7.41 -10.92 6.83
N PRO A 46 8.48 -11.56 6.29
CA PRO A 46 9.36 -12.48 7.04
C PRO A 46 10.03 -11.91 8.29
N PHE A 47 10.12 -10.59 8.39
CA PHE A 47 10.81 -9.90 9.48
C PHE A 47 9.85 -9.35 10.54
N ILE A 48 8.53 -9.40 10.32
CA ILE A 48 7.52 -8.88 11.24
C ILE A 48 7.26 -9.86 12.39
N ASP A 49 6.96 -11.12 12.06
CA ASP A 49 6.81 -12.20 13.04
C ASP A 49 7.30 -13.52 12.44
N PRO A 50 8.57 -13.90 12.68
CA PRO A 50 9.14 -15.11 12.10
C PRO A 50 8.48 -16.39 12.61
N LYS A 51 7.75 -16.36 13.74
CA LYS A 51 7.10 -17.53 14.33
C LYS A 51 5.68 -17.73 13.78
N ALA A 52 4.97 -16.65 13.43
CA ALA A 52 3.59 -16.68 12.94
C ALA A 52 3.43 -16.20 11.48
N MET A 53 4.43 -16.46 10.64
CA MET A 53 4.50 -16.00 9.25
C MET A 53 3.25 -16.26 8.40
N GLY A 54 2.65 -17.43 8.53
CA GLY A 54 1.42 -17.78 7.80
C GLY A 54 0.22 -16.92 8.20
N GLY A 55 0.11 -16.57 9.48
CA GLY A 55 -0.96 -15.70 9.99
C GLY A 55 -0.81 -14.26 9.50
N VAL A 56 0.41 -13.70 9.57
CA VAL A 56 0.70 -12.36 9.06
C VAL A 56 0.47 -12.28 7.55
N ALA A 57 0.99 -13.23 6.78
CA ALA A 57 0.75 -13.30 5.34
C ALA A 57 -0.74 -13.44 5.00
N GLY A 58 -1.49 -14.24 5.78
CA GLY A 58 -2.94 -14.40 5.64
C GLY A 58 -3.71 -13.09 5.86
N ILE A 59 -3.35 -12.31 6.89
CA ILE A 59 -3.96 -11.00 7.16
C ILE A 59 -3.66 -10.02 6.02
N ILE A 60 -2.40 -9.94 5.56
CA ILE A 60 -2.02 -9.05 4.47
C ILE A 60 -2.78 -9.43 3.18
N GLY A 61 -2.90 -10.73 2.88
CA GLY A 61 -3.65 -11.22 1.73
C GLY A 61 -5.14 -10.90 1.82
N ALA A 62 -5.76 -11.10 2.99
CA ALA A 62 -7.17 -10.76 3.21
C ALA A 62 -7.43 -9.25 3.03
N GLY A 63 -6.48 -8.40 3.46
CA GLY A 63 -6.55 -6.95 3.31
C GLY A 63 -6.74 -6.49 1.86
N GLY A 64 -6.09 -7.15 0.89
CA GLY A 64 -6.26 -6.83 -0.54
C GLY A 64 -7.68 -7.03 -1.04
N ASN A 65 -8.32 -8.14 -0.67
CA ASN A 65 -9.72 -8.42 -1.04
C ASN A 65 -10.68 -7.43 -0.37
N VAL A 66 -10.47 -7.12 0.91
CA VAL A 66 -11.27 -6.12 1.63
C VAL A 66 -11.12 -4.74 0.98
N GLY A 67 -9.90 -4.35 0.61
CA GLY A 67 -9.61 -3.11 -0.09
C GLY A 67 -10.32 -3.00 -1.45
N ALA A 68 -10.33 -4.08 -2.24
CA ALA A 68 -11.03 -4.11 -3.53
C ALA A 68 -12.55 -3.93 -3.36
N VAL A 69 -13.15 -4.60 -2.38
CA VAL A 69 -14.57 -4.44 -2.06
C VAL A 69 -14.85 -3.01 -1.59
N ALA A 70 -14.03 -2.45 -0.70
CA ALA A 70 -14.18 -1.09 -0.21
C ALA A 70 -14.07 -0.05 -1.34
N ALA A 71 -13.12 -0.22 -2.26
CA ALA A 71 -12.98 0.64 -3.45
C ALA A 71 -14.20 0.54 -4.38
N GLY A 72 -14.76 -0.67 -4.56
CA GLY A 72 -15.99 -0.86 -5.32
C GLY A 72 -17.21 -0.17 -4.69
N PHE A 73 -17.33 -0.25 -3.36
CA PHE A 73 -18.36 0.50 -2.63
C PHE A 73 -18.17 2.01 -2.71
N LEU A 74 -16.93 2.49 -2.62
CA LEU A 74 -16.59 3.90 -2.77
C LEU A 74 -16.99 4.40 -4.17
N MET A 75 -16.65 3.64 -5.22
CA MET A 75 -17.06 3.95 -6.59
C MET A 75 -18.58 4.04 -6.74
N LYS A 76 -19.30 3.09 -6.13
CA LYS A 76 -20.76 3.07 -6.13
C LYS A 76 -21.36 4.27 -5.37
N GLY A 77 -20.72 4.73 -4.30
CA GLY A 77 -21.16 5.87 -3.50
C GLY A 77 -20.85 7.23 -4.12
N THR A 78 -19.72 7.37 -4.80
CA THR A 78 -19.31 8.64 -5.44
C THR A 78 -19.95 8.82 -6.82
N GLY A 79 -20.14 7.75 -7.59
CA GLY A 79 -20.70 7.78 -8.95
C GLY A 79 -19.78 8.38 -10.02
N ASN A 80 -18.67 9.02 -9.63
CA ASN A 80 -17.70 9.65 -10.53
C ASN A 80 -16.31 8.99 -10.40
N ILE A 81 -15.80 8.45 -11.50
CA ILE A 81 -14.51 7.73 -11.56
C ILE A 81 -13.36 8.64 -11.11
N GLU A 82 -13.30 9.88 -11.59
CA GLU A 82 -12.26 10.85 -11.23
C GLU A 82 -12.21 11.10 -9.71
N GLN A 83 -13.37 11.33 -9.09
CA GLN A 83 -13.44 11.58 -7.65
C GLN A 83 -13.07 10.34 -6.84
N THR A 84 -13.51 9.15 -7.26
CA THR A 84 -13.13 7.90 -6.61
C THR A 84 -11.62 7.66 -6.68
N LEU A 85 -11.00 7.85 -7.84
CA LEU A 85 -9.54 7.70 -8.01
C LEU A 85 -8.77 8.74 -7.20
N THR A 86 -9.29 9.97 -7.14
CA THR A 86 -8.71 11.03 -6.30
C THR A 86 -8.75 10.63 -4.81
N ILE A 87 -9.88 10.13 -4.31
CA ILE A 87 -9.99 9.67 -2.92
C ILE A 87 -9.06 8.47 -2.68
N LEU A 88 -9.01 7.51 -3.60
CA LEU A 88 -8.15 6.35 -3.49
C LEU A 88 -6.67 6.75 -3.45
N SER A 89 -6.25 7.70 -4.29
CA SER A 89 -4.90 8.25 -4.26
C SER A 89 -4.56 8.93 -2.93
N ALA A 90 -5.52 9.65 -2.33
CA ALA A 90 -5.35 10.26 -1.01
C ALA A 90 -5.20 9.19 0.10
N LEU A 91 -5.95 8.09 0.03
CA LEU A 91 -5.82 6.96 0.97
C LEU A 91 -4.46 6.26 0.86
N VAL A 92 -3.93 6.10 -0.36
CA VAL A 92 -2.57 5.57 -0.57
C VAL A 92 -1.52 6.52 0.00
N MET A 93 -1.65 7.82 -0.23
CA MET A 93 -0.75 8.83 0.34
C MET A 93 -0.80 8.87 1.87
N LEU A 94 -1.99 8.74 2.47
CA LEU A 94 -2.15 8.64 3.92
C LEU A 94 -1.48 7.37 4.46
N SER A 95 -1.64 6.25 3.75
CA SER A 95 -1.00 4.98 4.11
C SER A 95 0.54 5.08 4.02
N ALA A 96 1.06 5.83 3.05
CA ALA A 96 2.49 6.12 2.95
C ALA A 96 3.00 6.96 4.14
N LEU A 97 2.20 7.91 4.64
CA LEU A 97 2.51 8.67 5.86
C LEU A 97 2.51 7.76 7.10
N CYS A 98 1.53 6.87 7.24
CA CYS A 98 1.53 5.87 8.30
C CYS A 98 2.75 4.95 8.22
N ALA A 99 3.16 4.53 7.02
CA ALA A 99 4.36 3.73 6.82
C ALA A 99 5.66 4.47 7.18
N ILE A 100 5.68 5.81 7.11
CA ILE A 100 6.80 6.63 7.62
C ILE A 100 6.80 6.66 9.15
N ALA A 101 5.61 6.72 9.77
CA ALA A 101 5.46 6.71 11.23
C ALA A 101 5.84 5.35 11.86
N VAL A 102 5.64 4.24 11.13
CA VAL A 102 6.19 2.91 11.47
C VAL A 102 7.68 2.87 11.14
N ARG A 103 8.45 3.77 11.74
CA ARG A 103 9.89 3.58 11.84
C ARG A 103 10.07 2.56 12.95
N PHE A 104 10.69 1.42 12.64
CA PHE A 104 11.14 0.49 13.68
C PHE A 104 11.93 1.30 14.71
N SER A 105 11.31 1.55 15.87
CA SER A 105 12.04 2.03 17.02
C SER A 105 12.95 0.88 17.36
N LEU A 106 14.25 1.06 17.10
CA LEU A 106 15.29 0.32 17.81
C LEU A 106 15.25 0.78 19.28
N ALA A 107 14.11 0.58 19.94
CA ALA A 107 14.09 0.45 21.37
C ALA A 107 14.67 -0.95 21.59
N ALA A 108 15.89 -0.97 22.08
CA ALA A 108 16.46 -2.14 22.71
C ALA A 108 15.48 -2.59 23.80
N ASP A 109 14.70 -3.62 23.51
CA ASP A 109 14.35 -4.56 24.55
C ASP A 109 15.44 -5.63 24.51
N ASP A 110 16.39 -5.41 25.40
CA ASP A 110 17.31 -6.42 25.93
C ASP A 110 16.43 -7.51 26.60
N GLU A 111 15.80 -8.37 25.80
CA GLU A 111 15.18 -9.60 26.31
C GLU A 111 16.23 -10.71 26.13
N PRO A 112 16.81 -11.23 27.23
CA PRO A 112 18.03 -12.02 27.19
C PRO A 112 17.81 -13.34 26.45
N ALA A 113 18.86 -13.77 25.75
CA ALA A 113 19.03 -15.15 25.34
C ALA A 113 18.91 -16.09 26.55
N LEU A 114 17.76 -16.73 26.73
CA LEU A 114 17.51 -17.83 27.67
C LEU A 114 16.27 -18.58 27.17
N ALA A 115 16.21 -19.89 26.97
CA ALA A 115 17.16 -20.98 26.99
C ALA A 115 16.47 -22.14 26.25
N ALA A 116 17.25 -23.17 25.91
CA ALA A 116 16.74 -24.49 25.65
C ALA A 116 15.75 -24.96 26.74
N ALA A 117 14.61 -25.50 26.31
CA ALA A 117 13.87 -26.61 26.94
C ALA A 117 12.76 -27.08 26.00
#